data_AF-A0A0A2JKS4-F1
#
_entry.id   AF-A0A0A2JKS4-F1
#
_cell.length_a   1.000
_cell.length_b   1.000
_cell.length_c   1.000
_cell.angle_alpha   90.00
_cell.angle_beta   90.00
_cell.angle_gamma   90.00
#
_symmetry.space_group_name_H-M   'P 1'
#
loop_
_entity.id
_entity.type
_entity.pdbx_description
1 polymer ?
#
loop_
_entity_poly.entity_id
_entity_poly.type
_entity_poly.pdbx_seq_one_letter_code
_entity_poly.pdbx_strand_id
1 'polypeptide(L)'
;MRFQHIAFFLHLLLSSALARPDAKLFAHPGTLHTNKDIQRIREKVKTEAEPWYRAWQHLESAKLAQTSWISKLHEVVVRGTNATWQPTPAQNNGDAYRDAHSAYQLTIRWLVGGNTSYADHAVDILNGWGSTLRDINGTEDKFLAAGLYGYQFAIAAELLRIYPGWTKANQTVFATMLNDVFAKYNFRLSLLS
;
A
#
# COMPACT_ATOMS: atom_id res chain seq x y z
N MET A 1 -71.66 -18.49 42.23
CA MET A 1 -70.75 -19.63 42.52
C MET A 1 -69.84 -19.81 41.30
N ARG A 2 -68.51 -19.91 41.52
CA ARG A 2 -67.41 -20.17 40.56
C ARG A 2 -66.83 -18.92 39.84
N PHE A 3 -65.66 -18.42 40.30
CA PHE A 3 -64.27 -18.76 39.89
C PHE A 3 -63.96 -18.14 38.50
N GLN A 4 -62.90 -17.35 38.23
CA GLN A 4 -61.48 -17.51 38.57
C GLN A 4 -60.68 -16.19 38.43
N HIS A 5 -59.58 -16.11 39.19
CA HIS A 5 -58.46 -15.18 39.07
C HIS A 5 -57.63 -15.44 37.81
N ILE A 6 -57.10 -14.39 37.16
CA ILE A 6 -55.85 -14.46 36.38
C ILE A 6 -55.06 -13.17 36.59
N ALA A 7 -53.94 -13.27 37.31
CA ALA A 7 -52.90 -12.27 37.40
C ALA A 7 -52.03 -12.34 36.14
N PHE A 8 -51.69 -11.19 35.53
CA PHE A 8 -50.67 -11.10 34.50
C PHE A 8 -49.53 -10.21 34.99
N PHE A 9 -48.45 -10.84 35.45
CA PHE A 9 -47.14 -10.22 35.65
C PHE A 9 -46.46 -10.09 34.28
N LEU A 10 -46.41 -8.88 33.72
CA LEU A 10 -45.61 -8.60 32.53
C LEU A 10 -44.20 -8.20 32.96
N HIS A 11 -43.23 -9.08 32.69
CA HIS A 11 -41.82 -8.89 32.96
C HIS A 11 -41.24 -7.79 32.06
N LEU A 12 -40.56 -6.82 32.69
CA LEU A 12 -39.75 -5.80 32.02
C LEU A 12 -38.49 -6.47 31.46
N LEU A 13 -38.44 -6.75 30.16
CA LEU A 13 -37.22 -7.16 29.47
C LEU A 13 -36.38 -5.91 29.16
N LEU A 14 -35.37 -5.64 30.00
CA LEU A 14 -34.27 -4.75 29.64
C LEU A 14 -33.49 -5.39 28.49
N SER A 15 -33.67 -4.87 27.28
CA SER A 15 -32.78 -5.20 26.16
C SER A 15 -31.46 -4.46 26.35
N SER A 16 -30.45 -5.17 26.85
CA SER A 16 -29.06 -4.71 26.82
C SER A 16 -28.61 -4.71 25.36
N ALA A 17 -28.66 -3.56 24.70
CA ALA A 17 -27.96 -3.38 23.44
C ALA A 17 -26.45 -3.50 23.74
N LEU A 18 -25.86 -4.63 23.33
CA LEU A 18 -24.42 -4.76 23.21
C LEU A 18 -23.94 -3.67 22.25
N ALA A 19 -23.41 -2.58 22.80
CA ALA A 19 -22.64 -1.62 22.02
C ALA A 19 -21.51 -2.39 21.34
N ARG A 20 -21.60 -2.56 20.01
CA ARG A 20 -20.46 -3.04 19.23
C ARG A 20 -19.33 -2.04 19.47
N PRO A 21 -18.12 -2.49 19.85
CA PRO A 21 -16.99 -1.57 19.88
C PRO A 21 -16.89 -0.94 18.50
N ASP A 22 -16.90 0.39 18.44
CA ASP A 22 -16.64 1.13 17.21
C ASP A 22 -15.38 0.54 16.60
N ALA A 23 -15.52 -0.06 15.41
CA ALA A 23 -14.38 -0.55 14.66
C ALA A 23 -13.49 0.67 14.44
N LYS A 24 -12.38 0.74 15.18
CA LYS A 24 -11.45 1.86 15.08
C LYS A 24 -10.97 1.91 13.64
N LEU A 25 -11.44 2.92 12.89
CA LEU A 25 -11.05 3.13 11.50
C LEU A 25 -9.53 3.13 11.45
N PHE A 26 -8.97 2.30 10.56
CA PHE A 26 -7.52 2.27 10.36
C PHE A 26 -7.06 3.66 9.89
N ALA A 27 -6.20 4.30 10.68
CA ALA A 27 -5.73 5.65 10.39
C ALA A 27 -4.61 5.60 9.36
N HIS A 28 -4.66 6.52 8.40
CA HIS A 28 -3.67 6.63 7.34
C HIS A 28 -2.94 7.99 7.43
N PRO A 29 -1.59 8.02 7.37
CA PRO A 29 -0.68 6.88 7.38
C PRO A 29 -0.65 6.16 8.75
N GLY A 30 -0.62 4.83 8.73
CA GLY A 30 -0.60 4.00 9.94
C GLY A 30 -0.01 2.61 9.78
N THR A 31 0.63 2.31 8.65
CA THR A 31 1.36 1.06 8.44
C THR A 31 2.80 1.17 8.95
N LEU A 32 3.78 1.33 8.06
CA LEU A 32 5.20 1.46 8.41
C LEU A 32 5.54 2.85 8.99
N HIS A 33 4.74 3.87 8.64
CA HIS A 33 4.91 5.22 9.16
C HIS A 33 3.59 5.74 9.72
N THR A 34 3.69 6.48 10.82
CA THR A 34 2.57 7.25 11.36
C THR A 34 2.73 8.74 11.04
N ASN A 35 1.63 9.50 11.12
CA ASN A 35 1.69 10.96 11.07
C ASN A 35 2.67 11.56 12.09
N LYS A 36 2.80 10.96 13.28
CA LYS A 36 3.75 11.40 14.31
C LYS A 36 5.20 11.18 13.86
N ASP A 37 5.48 10.07 13.18
CA ASP A 37 6.83 9.80 12.66
C ASP A 37 7.20 10.81 11.57
N ILE A 38 6.27 11.12 10.66
CA ILE A 38 6.49 12.12 9.60
C ILE A 38 6.72 13.50 10.21
N GLN A 39 5.93 13.91 11.21
CA GLN A 39 6.14 15.18 11.92
C GLN A 39 7.51 15.23 12.60
N ARG A 40 7.91 14.15 13.27
CA ARG A 40 9.24 14.04 13.89
C ARG A 40 10.35 14.20 12.85
N ILE A 41 10.24 13.54 11.69
CA ILE A 41 11.25 13.66 10.62
C ILE A 41 11.31 15.12 10.11
N ARG A 42 10.15 15.74 9.85
CA ARG A 42 10.07 17.15 9.41
C ARG A 42 10.79 18.09 10.37
N GLU A 43 10.53 17.95 11.66
CA GLU A 43 11.15 18.81 12.68
C GLU A 43 12.68 18.61 12.72
N LYS A 44 13.14 17.36 12.66
CA LYS A 44 14.57 17.04 12.65
C LYS A 44 15.27 17.54 11.39
N VAL A 45 14.65 17.44 10.22
CA VAL A 45 15.18 17.98 8.97
C VAL A 45 15.20 19.51 9.01
N LYS A 46 14.14 20.15 9.48
CA LYS A 46 14.05 21.62 9.60
C LYS A 46 15.10 22.20 10.55
N THR A 47 15.43 21.48 11.62
CA THR A 47 16.43 21.89 12.61
C THR A 47 17.84 21.36 12.30
N GLU A 48 18.04 20.77 11.12
CA GLU A 48 19.31 20.18 10.67
C GLU A 48 19.91 19.18 11.69
N ALA A 49 19.05 18.49 12.43
CA ALA A 49 19.45 17.58 13.49
C ALA A 49 19.96 16.25 12.90
N GLU A 50 21.13 15.82 13.36
CA GLU A 50 21.73 14.56 12.95
C GLU A 50 21.22 13.35 13.76
N PRO A 51 21.09 12.14 13.16
CA PRO A 51 21.49 11.79 11.78
C PRO A 51 20.42 12.02 10.70
N TRP A 52 19.27 12.64 11.04
CA TRP A 52 18.13 12.78 10.12
C TRP A 52 18.44 13.72 8.96
N TYR A 53 19.13 14.82 9.21
CA TYR A 53 19.45 15.79 8.17
C TYR A 53 20.37 15.20 7.11
N ARG A 54 21.43 14.48 7.51
CA ARG A 54 22.27 13.73 6.56
C ARG A 54 21.49 12.70 5.76
N ALA A 55 20.59 11.94 6.42
CA ALA A 55 19.74 10.97 5.71
C ALA A 55 18.81 11.66 4.70
N TRP A 56 18.29 12.85 5.03
CA TRP A 56 17.51 13.67 4.12
C TRP A 56 18.34 14.11 2.92
N GLN A 57 19.55 14.65 3.10
CA GLN A 57 20.44 15.02 1.99
C GLN A 57 20.78 13.82 1.07
N HIS A 58 20.96 12.63 1.65
CA HIS A 58 21.12 11.40 0.87
C HIS A 58 19.86 11.05 0.06
N LEU A 59 18.67 11.20 0.63
CA LEU A 59 17.43 11.04 -0.11
C LEU A 59 17.33 12.08 -1.24
N GLU A 60 17.73 13.34 -1.00
CA GLU A 60 17.62 14.40 -2.00
C GLU A 60 18.50 14.20 -3.23
N SER A 61 19.62 13.48 -3.06
CA SER A 61 20.56 13.12 -4.13
C SER A 61 20.28 11.74 -4.75
N ALA A 62 19.35 10.97 -4.19
CA ALA A 62 19.05 9.62 -4.67
C ALA A 62 18.39 9.66 -6.05
N LYS A 63 18.87 8.82 -6.98
CA LYS A 63 18.33 8.72 -8.35
C LYS A 63 16.83 8.43 -8.40
N LEU A 64 16.35 7.57 -7.49
CA LEU A 64 14.95 7.16 -7.43
C LEU A 64 14.03 8.21 -6.76
N ALA A 65 14.61 9.23 -6.11
CA ALA A 65 13.89 10.31 -5.45
C ALA A 65 13.76 11.58 -6.32
N GLN A 66 13.96 11.46 -7.63
CA GLN A 66 13.88 12.56 -8.59
C GLN A 66 12.64 12.41 -9.48
N THR A 67 11.99 13.54 -9.78
CA THR A 67 10.87 13.60 -10.75
C THR A 67 11.31 13.33 -12.19
N SER A 68 12.62 13.24 -12.45
CA SER A 68 13.15 12.79 -13.74
C SER A 68 13.19 11.26 -13.87
N TRP A 69 12.84 10.49 -12.82
CA TRP A 69 12.76 9.03 -12.92
C TRP A 69 11.59 8.62 -13.81
N ILE A 70 11.86 7.80 -14.82
CA ILE A 70 10.84 7.29 -15.74
C ILE A 70 10.56 5.84 -15.36
N SER A 71 9.31 5.55 -15.00
CA SER A 71 8.86 4.20 -14.66
C SER A 71 8.94 3.27 -15.88
N LYS A 72 9.15 1.99 -15.60
CA LYS A 72 9.23 0.93 -16.62
C LYS A 72 8.11 -0.05 -16.36
N LEU A 73 6.95 0.28 -16.90
CA LEU A 73 5.71 -0.46 -16.70
C LEU A 73 5.74 -1.76 -17.52
N HIS A 74 5.22 -2.83 -16.93
CA HIS A 74 5.10 -4.14 -17.58
C HIS A 74 3.70 -4.72 -17.31
N GLU A 75 3.08 -5.29 -18.35
CA GLU A 75 1.82 -6.02 -18.16
C GLU A 75 2.02 -7.30 -17.34
N VAL A 76 3.20 -7.92 -17.44
CA VAL A 76 3.58 -9.09 -16.65
C VAL A 76 4.94 -8.87 -16.02
N VAL A 77 5.00 -8.97 -14.69
CA VAL A 77 6.27 -9.00 -13.96
C VAL A 77 6.80 -10.43 -13.92
N VAL A 78 8.03 -10.63 -14.36
CA VAL A 78 8.69 -11.94 -14.48
C VAL A 78 9.85 -12.03 -13.51
N ARG A 79 9.83 -13.05 -12.65
CA ARG A 79 10.94 -13.41 -11.76
C ARG A 79 11.26 -14.91 -11.82
N GLY A 80 12.51 -15.22 -12.13
CA GLY A 80 13.03 -16.57 -12.37
C GLY A 80 12.95 -17.00 -13.85
N THR A 81 13.86 -17.86 -14.28
CA THR A 81 14.18 -18.12 -15.71
C THR A 81 13.79 -19.50 -16.24
N ASN A 82 12.92 -20.26 -15.55
CA ASN A 82 12.44 -21.57 -16.02
C ASN A 82 10.90 -21.68 -16.14
N ALA A 83 10.21 -20.55 -16.32
CA ALA A 83 8.75 -20.54 -16.48
C ALA A 83 8.31 -21.52 -17.59
N THR A 84 7.16 -22.18 -17.40
CA THR A 84 6.55 -23.10 -18.39
C THR A 84 6.14 -22.43 -19.71
N TRP A 85 6.37 -21.13 -19.84
CA TRP A 85 6.06 -20.32 -21.01
C TRP A 85 7.18 -20.33 -22.04
N GLN A 86 6.81 -20.43 -23.32
CA GLN A 86 7.75 -20.36 -24.44
C GLN A 86 7.35 -19.25 -25.44
N PRO A 87 8.31 -18.40 -25.87
CA PRO A 87 9.71 -18.37 -25.43
C PRO A 87 9.85 -17.94 -23.96
N THR A 88 10.87 -18.45 -23.26
CA THR A 88 11.13 -18.09 -21.87
C THR A 88 11.29 -16.55 -21.74
N PRO A 89 10.43 -15.86 -20.99
CA PRO A 89 10.51 -14.41 -20.89
C PRO A 89 11.72 -13.99 -20.04
N ALA A 90 12.34 -12.86 -20.41
CA ALA A 90 13.41 -12.26 -19.63
C ALA A 90 12.89 -11.73 -18.29
N GLN A 91 13.73 -11.76 -17.26
CA GLN A 91 13.39 -11.18 -15.96
C GLN A 91 13.34 -9.65 -16.03
N ASN A 92 12.22 -9.08 -15.58
CA ASN A 92 12.00 -7.64 -15.54
C ASN A 92 11.60 -7.15 -14.13
N ASN A 93 11.55 -8.05 -13.13
CA ASN A 93 11.18 -7.72 -11.75
C ASN A 93 12.03 -6.61 -11.11
N GLY A 94 13.24 -6.40 -11.66
CA GLY A 94 14.11 -5.24 -11.45
C GLY A 94 13.40 -3.88 -11.52
N ASP A 95 12.47 -3.74 -12.45
CA ASP A 95 11.81 -2.47 -12.73
C ASP A 95 10.70 -2.20 -11.71
N ALA A 96 9.91 -3.24 -11.38
CA ALA A 96 8.82 -3.14 -10.40
C ALA A 96 9.29 -2.64 -9.02
N TYR A 97 10.34 -3.24 -8.43
CA TYR A 97 10.78 -2.81 -7.10
C TYR A 97 11.47 -1.44 -7.12
N ARG A 98 12.08 -1.03 -8.24
CA ARG A 98 12.69 0.31 -8.37
C ARG A 98 11.62 1.38 -8.48
N ASP A 99 10.54 1.11 -9.22
CA ASP A 99 9.42 2.02 -9.35
C ASP A 99 8.62 2.14 -8.06
N ALA A 100 8.35 1.02 -7.36
CA ALA A 100 7.75 1.06 -6.02
C ALA A 100 8.62 1.88 -5.04
N HIS A 101 9.94 1.70 -5.09
CA HIS A 101 10.87 2.45 -4.27
C HIS A 101 10.91 3.94 -4.64
N SER A 102 10.83 4.26 -5.92
CA SER A 102 10.75 5.65 -6.39
C SER A 102 9.48 6.32 -5.89
N ALA A 103 8.30 5.70 -6.07
CA ALA A 103 7.04 6.22 -5.55
C ALA A 103 7.08 6.46 -4.04
N TYR A 104 7.67 5.52 -3.28
CA TYR A 104 7.90 5.68 -1.85
C TYR A 104 8.80 6.89 -1.53
N GLN A 105 9.98 6.97 -2.15
CA GLN A 105 10.94 8.05 -1.90
C GLN A 105 10.37 9.42 -2.26
N LEU A 106 9.68 9.54 -3.40
CA LEU A 106 9.01 10.75 -3.84
C LEU A 106 7.89 11.16 -2.88
N THR A 107 7.12 10.19 -2.37
CA THR A 107 6.11 10.44 -1.33
C THR A 107 6.77 11.00 -0.06
N ILE A 108 7.93 10.48 0.37
CA ILE A 108 8.68 11.03 1.51
C ILE A 108 9.21 12.44 1.19
N ARG A 109 9.73 12.70 -0.02
CA ARG A 109 10.17 14.04 -0.45
C ARG A 109 9.03 15.05 -0.31
N TRP A 110 7.82 14.68 -0.70
CA TRP A 110 6.63 15.51 -0.52
C TRP A 110 6.24 15.66 0.95
N LEU A 111 6.06 14.56 1.69
CA LEU A 111 5.59 14.59 3.08
C LEU A 111 6.49 15.43 3.99
N VAL A 112 7.81 15.37 3.76
CA VAL A 112 8.81 16.07 4.57
C VAL A 112 9.10 17.47 4.04
N GLY A 113 9.36 17.61 2.74
CA GLY A 113 9.80 18.85 2.10
C GLY A 113 8.67 19.76 1.59
N GLY A 114 7.45 19.24 1.44
CA GLY A 114 6.25 19.99 1.07
C GLY A 114 6.06 20.29 -0.41
N ASN A 115 7.03 19.99 -1.28
CA ASN A 115 6.89 20.18 -2.73
C ASN A 115 5.98 19.09 -3.34
N THR A 116 4.82 19.50 -3.88
CA THR A 116 3.80 18.59 -4.40
C THR A 116 4.19 17.89 -5.70
N SER A 117 5.14 18.43 -6.47
CA SER A 117 5.61 17.79 -7.71
C SER A 117 6.15 16.37 -7.49
N TYR A 118 6.70 16.09 -6.31
CA TYR A 118 7.11 14.73 -5.94
C TYR A 118 5.91 13.81 -5.71
N ALA A 119 4.84 14.30 -5.07
CA ALA A 119 3.62 13.52 -4.89
C ALA A 119 2.89 13.29 -6.21
N ASP A 120 2.82 14.30 -7.09
CA ASP A 120 2.27 14.17 -8.44
C ASP A 120 3.00 13.07 -9.22
N HIS A 121 4.33 13.07 -9.19
CA HIS A 121 5.13 12.04 -9.87
C HIS A 121 4.97 10.65 -9.24
N ALA A 122 4.82 10.56 -7.92
CA ALA A 122 4.50 9.31 -7.25
C ALA A 122 3.11 8.78 -7.69
N VAL A 123 2.13 9.67 -7.87
CA VAL A 123 0.80 9.32 -8.40
C VAL A 123 0.92 8.75 -9.81
N ASP A 124 1.74 9.36 -10.67
CA ASP A 124 1.94 8.87 -12.05
C ASP A 124 2.54 7.46 -12.07
N ILE A 125 3.55 7.19 -11.23
CA ILE A 125 4.14 5.85 -11.11
C ILE A 125 3.10 4.85 -10.63
N LEU A 126 2.38 5.14 -9.54
CA LEU A 126 1.40 4.20 -8.97
C LEU A 126 0.24 3.97 -9.94
N ASN A 127 -0.30 5.02 -10.55
CA ASN A 127 -1.38 4.88 -11.53
C ASN A 127 -0.93 4.10 -12.76
N GLY A 128 0.28 4.35 -13.26
CA GLY A 128 0.84 3.61 -14.39
C GLY A 128 0.92 2.12 -14.11
N TRP A 129 1.40 1.72 -12.93
CA TRP A 129 1.40 0.31 -12.51
C TRP A 129 -0.02 -0.23 -12.30
N GLY A 130 -0.89 0.53 -11.63
CA GLY A 130 -2.28 0.16 -11.38
C GLY A 130 -3.08 -0.09 -12.66
N SER A 131 -2.81 0.69 -13.72
CA SER A 131 -3.49 0.56 -15.01
C SER A 131 -2.81 -0.42 -15.96
N THR A 132 -1.56 -0.84 -15.74
CA THR A 132 -0.80 -1.65 -16.72
C THR A 132 -0.60 -3.10 -16.26
N LEU A 133 -0.29 -3.33 -14.99
CA LEU A 133 0.05 -4.67 -14.52
C LEU A 133 -1.17 -5.60 -14.54
N ARG A 134 -0.98 -6.83 -15.03
CA ARG A 134 -2.02 -7.86 -15.19
C ARG A 134 -1.66 -9.16 -14.50
N ASP A 135 -0.38 -9.53 -14.47
CA ASP A 135 0.02 -10.77 -13.79
C ASP A 135 1.48 -10.77 -13.32
N ILE A 136 1.81 -11.78 -12.52
CA ILE A 136 3.18 -12.12 -12.14
C ILE A 136 3.47 -13.52 -12.65
N ASN A 137 4.57 -13.67 -13.38
CA ASN A 137 5.00 -14.92 -13.96
C ASN A 137 6.44 -15.24 -13.54
N GLY A 138 6.89 -16.43 -13.89
CA GLY A 138 8.15 -16.99 -13.45
C GLY A 138 8.00 -18.36 -12.81
N THR A 139 9.08 -18.77 -12.14
CA THR A 139 9.21 -20.07 -11.47
C THR A 139 8.48 -20.01 -10.12
N GLU A 140 8.95 -20.72 -9.10
CA GLU A 140 8.56 -20.51 -7.70
C GLU A 140 8.88 -19.07 -7.23
N ASP A 141 9.87 -18.42 -7.85
CA ASP A 141 10.28 -17.05 -7.55
C ASP A 141 9.18 -16.00 -7.78
N LYS A 142 8.12 -16.32 -8.53
CA LYS A 142 6.97 -15.43 -8.70
C LYS A 142 6.19 -15.22 -7.41
N PHE A 143 6.14 -16.21 -6.52
CA PHE A 143 5.50 -16.07 -5.20
C PHE A 143 6.30 -15.10 -4.32
N LEU A 144 7.63 -15.17 -4.40
CA LEU A 144 8.52 -14.21 -3.73
C LEU A 144 8.37 -12.79 -4.32
N ALA A 145 8.22 -12.67 -5.64
CA ALA A 145 7.90 -11.40 -6.28
C ALA A 145 6.56 -10.84 -5.78
N ALA A 146 5.54 -11.69 -5.65
CA ALA A 146 4.23 -11.29 -5.18
C ALA A 146 4.27 -10.74 -3.74
N GLY A 147 4.96 -11.43 -2.83
CA GLY A 147 5.10 -11.01 -1.43
C GLY A 147 5.93 -9.73 -1.25
N LEU A 148 7.06 -9.62 -1.94
CA LEU A 148 7.99 -8.49 -1.74
C LEU A 148 7.53 -7.21 -2.43
N TYR A 149 7.17 -7.28 -3.71
CA TYR A 149 6.92 -6.07 -4.49
C TYR A 149 5.52 -5.53 -4.24
N GLY A 150 4.54 -6.40 -4.03
CA GLY A 150 3.20 -6.00 -3.61
C GLY A 150 3.23 -5.22 -2.30
N TYR A 151 4.02 -5.67 -1.32
CA TYR A 151 4.25 -4.95 -0.07
C TYR A 151 4.90 -3.57 -0.28
N GLN A 152 5.93 -3.47 -1.11
CA GLN A 152 6.59 -2.20 -1.40
C GLN A 152 5.63 -1.18 -2.05
N PHE A 153 4.85 -1.63 -3.02
CA PHE A 153 3.81 -0.82 -3.65
C PHE A 153 2.72 -0.40 -2.66
N ALA A 154 2.27 -1.33 -1.81
CA ALA A 154 1.25 -1.06 -0.80
C ALA A 154 1.69 0.02 0.19
N ILE A 155 2.95 0.01 0.65
CA ILE A 155 3.47 1.07 1.54
C ILE A 155 3.54 2.42 0.85
N ALA A 156 4.06 2.46 -0.38
CA ALA A 156 4.13 3.71 -1.14
C ALA A 156 2.73 4.33 -1.31
N ALA A 157 1.76 3.51 -1.72
CA ALA A 157 0.36 3.90 -1.84
C ALA A 157 -0.25 4.33 -0.51
N GLU A 158 0.00 3.61 0.58
CA GLU A 158 -0.60 3.92 1.88
C GLU A 158 -0.20 5.30 2.39
N LEU A 159 1.09 5.66 2.22
CA LEU A 159 1.58 7.00 2.54
C LEU A 159 0.99 8.06 1.61
N LEU A 160 0.97 7.80 0.30
CA LEU A 160 0.49 8.77 -0.69
C LEU A 160 -1.03 8.98 -0.63
N ARG A 161 -1.76 8.07 0.03
CA ARG A 161 -3.23 8.08 0.09
C ARG A 161 -3.85 9.38 0.61
N ILE A 162 -3.11 10.11 1.45
CA ILE A 162 -3.54 11.40 2.02
C ILE A 162 -3.32 12.57 1.06
N TYR A 163 -2.63 12.38 -0.06
CA TYR A 163 -2.39 13.41 -1.05
C TYR A 163 -3.69 13.73 -1.83
N PRO A 164 -4.18 14.99 -1.81
CA PRO A 164 -5.42 15.35 -2.51
C PRO A 164 -5.39 15.12 -4.02
N GLY A 165 -4.20 15.20 -4.65
CA GLY A 165 -4.03 14.97 -6.08
C GLY A 165 -4.23 13.51 -6.51
N TRP A 166 -4.23 12.56 -5.57
CA TRP A 166 -4.52 11.16 -5.88
C TRP A 166 -5.99 10.82 -5.66
N THR A 167 -6.79 10.92 -6.73
CA THR A 167 -8.24 10.74 -6.68
C THR A 167 -8.65 9.37 -6.12
N LYS A 168 -9.84 9.29 -5.51
CA LYS A 168 -10.37 8.01 -5.01
C LYS A 168 -10.56 6.96 -6.12
N ALA A 169 -10.92 7.39 -7.33
CA ALA A 169 -11.03 6.49 -8.47
C ALA A 169 -9.68 5.83 -8.80
N ASN A 170 -8.60 6.63 -8.86
CA ASN A 170 -7.26 6.12 -9.13
C ASN A 170 -6.72 5.23 -7.98
N GLN A 171 -7.02 5.60 -6.72
CA GLN A 171 -6.74 4.74 -5.57
C GLN A 171 -7.43 3.37 -5.69
N THR A 172 -8.70 3.36 -6.14
CA THR A 172 -9.44 2.10 -6.35
C THR A 172 -8.81 1.26 -7.45
N VAL A 173 -8.46 1.84 -8.60
CA VAL A 173 -7.79 1.11 -9.69
C VAL A 173 -6.50 0.45 -9.20
N PHE A 174 -5.67 1.21 -8.46
CA PHE A 174 -4.44 0.68 -7.88
C PHE A 174 -4.70 -0.43 -6.85
N ALA A 175 -5.69 -0.25 -5.97
CA ALA A 175 -6.06 -1.24 -4.97
C ALA A 175 -6.58 -2.54 -5.62
N THR A 176 -7.33 -2.45 -6.71
CA THR A 176 -7.75 -3.61 -7.50
C THR A 176 -6.55 -4.38 -8.03
N MET A 177 -5.56 -3.68 -8.61
CA MET A 177 -4.32 -4.32 -9.07
C MET A 177 -3.59 -5.04 -7.92
N LEU A 178 -3.47 -4.42 -6.74
CA LEU A 178 -2.86 -5.09 -5.57
C LEU A 178 -3.59 -6.38 -5.19
N ASN A 179 -4.92 -6.41 -5.24
CA ASN A 179 -5.70 -7.60 -4.91
C ASN A 179 -5.58 -8.69 -5.98
N ASP A 180 -5.84 -8.32 -7.23
CA ASP A 180 -6.01 -9.26 -8.34
C ASP A 180 -4.68 -9.84 -8.83
N VAL A 181 -3.60 -9.05 -8.72
CA VAL A 181 -2.28 -9.46 -9.17
C VAL A 181 -1.42 -9.96 -8.02
N PHE A 182 -1.27 -9.18 -6.94
CA PHE A 182 -0.33 -9.53 -5.87
C PHE A 182 -0.97 -10.46 -4.81
N ALA A 183 -2.13 -10.10 -4.27
CA ALA A 183 -2.73 -10.85 -3.16
C ALA A 183 -3.15 -12.28 -3.59
N LYS A 184 -3.58 -12.45 -4.84
CA LYS A 184 -3.88 -13.76 -5.47
C LYS A 184 -2.82 -14.84 -5.21
N TYR A 185 -1.54 -14.48 -5.24
CA TYR A 185 -0.43 -15.41 -5.04
C TYR A 185 -0.05 -15.65 -3.57
N ASN A 186 -0.53 -14.82 -2.64
CA ASN A 186 -0.23 -14.95 -1.21
C ASN A 186 -1.25 -15.85 -0.47
N PHE A 187 -2.49 -15.94 -0.96
CA PHE A 187 -3.53 -16.76 -0.33
C PHE A 187 -3.53 -18.23 -0.77
N ARG A 188 -2.73 -18.61 -1.78
CA ARG A 188 -2.65 -19.99 -2.31
C ARG A 188 -1.52 -20.84 -1.74
N LEU A 189 -0.91 -20.43 -0.63
CA LEU A 189 0.15 -21.19 0.05
C LEU A 189 -0.36 -22.45 0.79
N SER A 190 -1.68 -22.63 0.91
CA SER A 190 -2.30 -23.73 1.69
C SER A 190 -2.67 -24.99 0.90
N LEU A 191 -2.31 -25.11 -0.38
CA LEU A 191 -2.66 -26.27 -1.22
C LEU A 191 -1.47 -27.16 -1.59
N LEU A 192 -0.36 -27.05 -0.85
CA LEU A 192 0.81 -27.96 -0.96
C LEU A 192 1.09 -28.71 0.35
N SER A 193 0.04 -29.10 1.06
CA SER A 193 0.11 -30.09 2.15
C SER A 193 -0.81 -31.27 1.86
#